data_AF-A0A653YHH6-F1
#
_entry.id   AF-A0A653YHH6-F1
#
_cell.length_a   1.000
_cell.length_b   1.000
_cell.length_c   1.000
_cell.angle_alpha   90.00
_cell.angle_beta   90.00
_cell.angle_gamma   90.00
#
_symmetry.space_group_name_H-M   'P 1'
#
loop_
_entity.id
_entity.type
_entity.pdbx_description
1 polymer ?
#
loop_
_entity_poly.entity_id
_entity_poly.type
_entity_poly.pdbx_seq_one_letter_code
_entity_poly.pdbx_strand_id
1 'polypeptide(L)'
;MKIYSGETWTLEELQEQVADAGRRSLVIPPADTRKAVLETFGEVLEFPEHYGVNLDALNDSLHDFADSITDNGNPPVTVLWQVSAPFRVDRSFGIICEILQDAERYAGKDLTVTAVFL
;
A
#
# COMPACT_ATOMS: atom_id res chain seq x y z
N MET A 1 -7.94 6.09 2.94
CA MET A 1 -6.99 6.06 1.81
C MET A 1 -7.07 7.37 1.05
N LYS A 2 -5.92 7.91 0.65
CA LYS A 2 -5.84 9.09 -0.24
C LYS A 2 -5.44 8.66 -1.65
N ILE A 3 -5.77 9.47 -2.64
CA ILE A 3 -5.36 9.28 -4.04
C ILE A 3 -4.75 10.58 -4.54
N TYR A 4 -3.54 10.51 -5.09
CA TYR A 4 -2.82 11.63 -5.69
C TYR A 4 -2.48 11.34 -7.14
N SER A 5 -2.38 12.40 -7.96
CA SER A 5 -1.84 12.32 -9.32
C SER A 5 -0.33 12.55 -9.29
N GLY A 6 0.43 11.68 -9.96
CA GLY A 6 1.86 11.85 -10.20
C GLY A 6 2.19 13.04 -11.11
N GLU A 7 1.19 13.59 -11.81
CA GLU A 7 1.33 14.87 -12.54
C GLU A 7 1.34 16.09 -11.60
N THR A 8 0.86 15.93 -10.36
CA THR A 8 0.74 17.00 -9.37
C THR A 8 1.83 16.92 -8.30
N TRP A 9 2.21 15.70 -7.90
CA TRP A 9 3.19 15.45 -6.85
C TRP A 9 4.20 14.42 -7.32
N THR A 10 5.49 14.69 -7.17
CA THR A 10 6.51 13.65 -7.39
C THR A 10 6.51 12.64 -6.25
N LEU A 11 7.06 11.45 -6.50
CA LEU A 11 7.20 10.45 -5.45
C LEU A 11 8.10 10.97 -4.31
N GLU A 12 9.17 11.67 -4.67
CA GLU A 12 10.13 12.25 -3.73
C GLU A 12 9.44 13.26 -2.81
N GLU A 13 8.63 14.17 -3.35
CA GLU A 13 7.87 15.16 -2.57
C GLU A 13 6.88 14.48 -1.61
N LEU A 14 6.27 13.37 -2.02
CA LEU A 14 5.38 12.59 -1.16
C LEU A 14 6.16 11.88 -0.05
N GLN A 15 7.34 11.35 -0.34
CA GLN A 15 8.20 10.74 0.68
C GLN A 15 8.72 11.77 1.69
N GLU A 16 9.09 12.96 1.24
CA GLU A 16 9.46 14.09 2.10
C GLU A 16 8.30 14.46 3.04
N GLN A 17 7.09 14.61 2.52
CA GLN A 17 5.90 14.86 3.35
C GLN A 17 5.63 13.76 4.39
N VAL A 18 5.86 12.49 4.03
CA VAL A 18 5.75 11.36 4.95
C VAL A 18 6.79 11.45 6.06
N ALA A 19 8.04 11.79 5.72
CA ALA A 19 9.13 11.96 6.68
C ALA A 19 8.89 13.16 7.62
N ASP A 20 8.45 14.30 7.09
CA ASP A 20 8.10 15.50 7.87
C ASP A 20 6.95 15.25 8.84
N ALA A 21 6.03 14.34 8.51
CA ALA A 21 4.98 13.86 9.41
C ALA A 21 5.48 12.86 10.47
N GLY A 22 6.78 12.56 10.52
CA GLY A 22 7.38 11.60 11.44
C GLY A 22 7.01 10.14 11.14
N ARG A 23 6.72 9.82 9.87
CA ARG A 23 6.30 8.48 9.42
C ARG A 23 7.37 7.86 8.52
N ARG A 24 7.32 6.53 8.39
CA ARG A 24 8.14 5.78 7.42
C ARG A 24 7.38 5.59 6.11
N SER A 25 8.02 5.79 4.96
CA SER A 25 7.42 5.50 3.66
C SER A 25 7.80 4.10 3.18
N LEU A 26 6.83 3.31 2.72
CA LEU A 26 7.05 2.11 1.91
C LEU A 26 6.46 2.34 0.51
N VAL A 27 7.24 2.12 -0.54
CA VAL A 27 6.82 2.39 -1.92
C VAL A 27 6.51 1.07 -2.63
N ILE A 28 5.27 0.89 -3.05
CA ILE A 28 4.85 -0.23 -3.89
C ILE A 28 4.99 0.22 -5.35
N PRO A 29 5.93 -0.33 -6.15
CA PRO A 29 6.11 0.06 -7.53
C PRO A 29 4.90 -0.32 -8.41
N PRO A 30 4.77 0.29 -9.60
CA PRO A 30 3.64 0.05 -10.48
C PRO A 30 3.73 -1.32 -11.14
N ALA A 31 2.59 -1.96 -11.29
CA ALA A 31 2.46 -3.22 -12.01
C ALA A 31 1.15 -3.23 -12.81
N ASP A 32 1.17 -3.86 -13.99
CA ASP A 32 0.07 -3.74 -14.96
C ASP A 32 -1.01 -4.81 -14.84
N THR A 33 -0.77 -5.86 -14.05
CA THR A 33 -1.71 -6.97 -13.89
C THR A 33 -2.03 -7.19 -12.44
N ARG A 34 -3.25 -7.66 -12.15
CA ARG A 34 -3.67 -8.04 -10.79
C ARG A 34 -2.65 -8.93 -10.10
N LYS A 35 -2.16 -9.95 -10.79
CA LYS A 35 -1.18 -10.89 -10.23
C LYS A 35 0.12 -10.17 -9.85
N ALA A 36 0.68 -9.38 -10.76
CA ALA A 36 1.92 -8.66 -10.51
C ALA A 36 1.77 -7.60 -9.40
N VAL A 37 0.61 -6.94 -9.30
CA VAL A 37 0.30 -6.04 -8.18
C VAL A 37 0.34 -6.79 -6.86
N LEU A 38 -0.33 -7.95 -6.76
CA LEU A 38 -0.33 -8.77 -5.55
C LEU A 38 1.07 -9.25 -5.19
N GLU A 39 1.87 -9.71 -6.16
CA GLU A 39 3.27 -10.09 -5.95
C GLU A 39 4.09 -8.92 -5.41
N THR A 40 3.92 -7.73 -5.98
CA THR A 40 4.64 -6.53 -5.58
C THR A 40 4.30 -6.11 -4.14
N PHE A 41 3.02 -6.19 -3.75
CA PHE A 41 2.62 -5.98 -2.36
C PHE A 41 3.30 -6.99 -1.43
N GLY A 42 3.29 -8.26 -1.80
CA GLY A 42 3.93 -9.32 -1.01
C GLY A 42 5.42 -9.14 -0.82
N GLU A 43 6.13 -8.74 -1.87
CA GLU A 43 7.57 -8.50 -1.82
C GLU A 43 7.93 -7.28 -0.96
N VAL A 44 7.27 -6.13 -1.18
CA VAL A 44 7.64 -4.88 -0.49
C VAL A 44 7.21 -4.88 0.97
N LEU A 45 6.09 -5.51 1.30
CA LEU A 45 5.60 -5.62 2.68
C LEU A 45 6.14 -6.85 3.41
N GLU A 46 7.05 -7.61 2.78
CA GLU A 46 7.67 -8.81 3.34
C GLU A 46 6.64 -9.85 3.83
N PHE A 47 5.59 -10.07 3.03
CA PHE A 47 4.61 -11.12 3.34
C PHE A 47 5.25 -12.53 3.30
N PRO A 48 4.68 -13.51 4.03
CA PRO A 48 5.26 -14.85 4.10
C PRO A 48 5.40 -15.53 2.74
N GLU A 49 6.36 -16.44 2.58
CA GLU A 49 6.57 -17.19 1.31
C GLU A 49 5.30 -17.93 0.82
N HIS A 50 4.38 -18.26 1.72
CA HIS A 50 3.12 -18.93 1.44
C HIS A 50 1.93 -17.98 1.23
N TYR A 51 2.17 -16.69 0.98
CA TYR A 51 1.19 -15.61 0.75
C TYR A 51 0.13 -15.91 -0.32
N GLY A 52 0.28 -16.91 -1.19
CA GLY A 52 -0.82 -17.40 -2.03
C GLY A 52 -1.32 -16.47 -3.14
N VAL A 53 -0.82 -15.22 -3.24
CA VAL A 53 -0.97 -14.26 -4.37
C VAL A 53 -2.42 -14.15 -4.87
N ASN A 54 -3.34 -13.87 -3.95
CA ASN A 54 -4.76 -13.65 -4.23
C ASN A 54 -5.34 -12.56 -3.31
N LEU A 55 -6.58 -12.13 -3.56
CA LEU A 55 -7.20 -11.01 -2.84
C LEU A 55 -7.48 -11.32 -1.36
N ASP A 56 -7.88 -12.56 -1.05
CA ASP A 56 -8.15 -12.96 0.34
C ASP A 56 -6.84 -12.97 1.12
N ALA A 57 -5.78 -13.53 0.53
CA ALA A 57 -4.47 -13.54 1.16
C ALA A 57 -3.86 -12.13 1.29
N LEU A 58 -4.10 -11.23 0.33
CA LEU A 58 -3.77 -9.80 0.48
C LEU A 58 -4.44 -9.21 1.72
N ASN A 59 -5.74 -9.45 1.88
CA ASN A 59 -6.46 -8.93 3.03
C ASN A 59 -5.91 -9.47 4.35
N ASP A 60 -5.69 -10.78 4.44
CA ASP A 60 -5.18 -11.43 5.66
C ASP A 60 -3.78 -10.93 6.01
N SER A 61 -2.86 -10.91 5.04
CA SER A 61 -1.48 -10.45 5.26
C SER A 61 -1.37 -8.95 5.57
N LEU A 62 -2.31 -8.13 5.09
CA LEU A 62 -2.36 -6.72 5.47
C LEU A 62 -2.79 -6.52 6.93
N HIS A 63 -3.64 -7.40 7.47
CA HIS A 63 -3.98 -7.38 8.90
C HIS A 63 -2.78 -7.82 9.74
N ASP A 64 -2.10 -8.91 9.35
CA ASP A 64 -0.86 -9.35 10.01
C ASP A 64 0.23 -8.26 9.97
N PHE A 65 0.38 -7.58 8.83
CA PHE A 65 1.30 -6.45 8.68
C PHE A 65 0.91 -5.28 9.58
N ALA A 66 -0.37 -4.93 9.64
CA ALA A 66 -0.88 -3.88 10.52
C ALA A 66 -0.59 -4.18 12.00
N ASP A 67 -0.80 -5.41 12.44
CA ASP A 67 -0.46 -5.85 13.80
C ASP A 67 1.06 -5.73 14.05
N SER A 68 1.88 -6.14 13.08
CA SER A 68 3.34 -6.11 13.20
C SER A 68 3.93 -4.70 13.35
N ILE A 69 3.27 -3.66 12.84
CA ILE A 69 3.76 -2.29 12.93
C ILE A 69 3.22 -1.51 14.14
N THR A 70 2.12 -1.96 14.74
CA THR A 70 1.39 -1.23 15.80
C THR A 70 2.07 -1.34 17.17
N ASP A 71 2.82 -2.42 17.45
CA ASP A 71 3.32 -2.74 18.79
C ASP A 71 4.84 -2.64 19.00
N ASN A 72 5.58 -2.11 18.03
CA ASN A 72 7.05 -2.19 18.04
C ASN A 72 7.80 -0.91 18.43
N GLY A 73 7.09 0.15 18.85
CA GLY A 73 7.71 1.47 19.13
C GLY A 73 8.32 2.15 17.90
N ASN A 74 8.10 1.58 16.72
CA ASN A 74 8.54 2.12 15.44
C ASN A 74 7.61 3.26 15.00
N PRO A 75 8.09 4.21 14.17
CA PRO A 75 7.23 5.23 13.62
C PRO A 75 6.12 4.60 12.74
N PRO A 76 4.92 5.20 12.73
CA PRO A 76 3.83 4.81 11.84
C PRO A 76 4.25 4.74 10.37
N VAL A 77 3.57 3.91 9.58
CA VAL A 77 3.89 3.67 8.17
C VAL A 77 2.91 4.39 7.26
N THR A 78 3.43 4.96 6.18
CA THR A 78 2.65 5.35 5.01
C THR A 78 3.07 4.50 3.81
N VAL A 79 2.13 3.74 3.26
CA VAL A 79 2.31 3.02 2.00
C VAL A 79 1.98 3.96 0.84
N LEU A 80 2.93 4.17 -0.05
CA LEU A 80 2.80 4.91 -1.31
C LEU A 80 2.69 3.89 -2.44
N TRP A 81 1.48 3.62 -2.91
CA TRP A 81 1.24 2.65 -3.96
C TRP A 81 1.16 3.32 -5.32
N GLN A 82 2.14 3.08 -6.18
CA GLN A 82 2.11 3.56 -7.56
C GLN A 82 1.16 2.69 -8.40
N VAL A 83 0.21 3.34 -9.06
CA VAL A 83 -0.85 2.67 -9.83
C VAL A 83 -0.66 3.02 -11.30
N SER A 84 -0.28 2.03 -12.10
CA SER A 84 -0.14 2.21 -13.55
C SER A 84 -1.51 2.48 -14.20
N ALA A 85 -1.50 3.28 -15.27
CA ALA A 85 -2.71 3.58 -16.03
C ALA A 85 -3.41 2.30 -16.56
N PRO A 86 -2.70 1.27 -17.08
CA PRO A 86 -3.33 0.00 -17.46
C PRO A 86 -4.03 -0.72 -16.32
N PHE A 87 -3.44 -0.72 -15.12
CA PHE A 87 -4.04 -1.41 -13.98
C PHE A 87 -5.26 -0.67 -13.40
N ARG A 88 -5.27 0.68 -13.45
CA ARG A 88 -6.38 1.49 -12.91
C ARG A 88 -7.75 1.11 -13.50
N VAL A 89 -7.78 0.68 -14.76
CA VAL A 89 -9.04 0.30 -15.44
C VAL A 89 -9.46 -1.15 -15.18
N ASP A 90 -8.64 -1.95 -14.50
CA ASP A 90 -8.98 -3.31 -14.10
C ASP A 90 -9.96 -3.30 -12.92
N ARG A 91 -10.96 -4.20 -12.93
CA ARG A 91 -11.95 -4.30 -11.85
C ARG A 91 -11.30 -4.54 -10.48
N SER A 92 -10.18 -5.25 -10.44
CA SER A 92 -9.47 -5.55 -9.20
C SER A 92 -8.85 -4.32 -8.55
N PHE A 93 -8.62 -3.22 -9.28
CA PHE A 93 -8.14 -1.97 -8.69
C PHE A 93 -9.09 -1.50 -7.57
N GLY A 94 -10.39 -1.44 -7.83
CA GLY A 94 -11.39 -1.04 -6.84
C GLY A 94 -11.41 -1.97 -5.62
N ILE A 95 -11.31 -3.29 -5.84
CA ILE A 95 -11.31 -4.28 -4.76
C ILE A 95 -10.06 -4.15 -3.89
N ILE A 96 -8.89 -3.93 -4.50
CA ILE A 96 -7.65 -3.70 -3.76
C ILE A 96 -7.73 -2.40 -2.96
N CYS A 97 -8.34 -1.33 -3.51
CA CYS A 97 -8.59 -0.10 -2.75
C CYS A 97 -9.49 -0.32 -1.53
N GLU A 98 -10.51 -1.17 -1.63
CA GLU A 98 -11.37 -1.54 -0.48
C GLU A 98 -10.56 -2.28 0.58
N ILE A 99 -9.80 -3.30 0.19
CA ILE A 99 -8.93 -4.07 1.10
C ILE A 99 -7.92 -3.15 1.80
N LEU A 100 -7.26 -2.24 1.08
CA LEU A 100 -6.29 -1.31 1.65
C LEU A 100 -6.95 -0.30 2.60
N GLN A 101 -8.18 0.14 2.31
CA GLN A 101 -8.95 1.01 3.21
C GLN A 101 -9.35 0.28 4.49
N ASP A 102 -9.68 -1.00 4.41
CA ASP A 102 -10.01 -1.83 5.56
C ASP A 102 -8.77 -2.05 6.44
N ALA A 103 -7.61 -2.35 5.84
CA ALA A 103 -6.33 -2.44 6.56
C ALA A 103 -5.95 -1.11 7.23
N GLU A 104 -6.11 0.02 6.54
CA GLU A 104 -5.88 1.36 7.12
C GLU A 104 -6.84 1.64 8.28
N ARG A 105 -8.11 1.26 8.17
CA ARG A 105 -9.08 1.41 9.26
C ARG A 105 -8.72 0.53 10.45
N TYR A 106 -8.29 -0.70 10.21
CA TYR A 106 -7.89 -1.65 11.23
C TYR A 106 -6.67 -1.16 12.03
N ALA A 107 -5.62 -0.69 11.35
CA ALA A 107 -4.40 -0.15 11.96
C ALA A 107 -4.57 1.25 12.57
N GLY A 108 -5.66 1.96 12.26
CA GLY A 108 -5.91 3.31 12.75
C GLY A 108 -4.84 4.31 12.34
N LYS A 109 -4.11 4.87 13.31
CA LYS A 109 -3.09 5.90 13.05
C LYS A 109 -1.76 5.31 12.53
N ASP A 110 -1.56 4.00 12.71
CA ASP A 110 -0.27 3.36 12.52
C ASP A 110 -0.02 2.98 11.06
N LEU A 111 -1.07 2.86 10.25
CA LEU A 111 -1.01 2.72 8.79
C LEU A 111 -1.73 3.87 8.09
N THR A 112 -1.18 4.31 6.97
CA THR A 112 -1.89 5.17 6.00
C THR A 112 -1.55 4.65 4.61
N VAL A 113 -2.54 4.60 3.72
CA VAL A 113 -2.33 4.19 2.33
C VAL A 113 -2.66 5.35 1.39
N THR A 114 -1.73 5.64 0.49
CA THR A 114 -1.88 6.64 -0.57
C THR A 114 -1.62 5.98 -1.91
N ALA A 115 -2.63 5.98 -2.79
CA ALA A 115 -2.43 5.61 -4.19
C ALA A 115 -1.89 6.81 -4.97
N VAL A 116 -0.84 6.57 -5.77
CA VAL A 116 -0.18 7.55 -6.62
C VAL A 116 -0.41 7.14 -8.07
N PHE A 117 -1.19 7.94 -8.76
CA PHE A 117 -1.63 7.69 -10.12
C PHE A 117 -0.55 8.11 -11.10
N LEU A 118 0.07 7.11 -11.75
CA LEU A 118 0.96 7.32 -12.89
C LEU A 118 0.16 7.51 -14.19
#